data_AF-A0A4U7MZ65-F1
#
_entry.id   AF-A0A4U7MZ65-F1
#
_cell.length_a   1.000
_cell.length_b   1.000
_cell.length_c   1.000
_cell.angle_alpha   90.00
_cell.angle_beta   90.00
_cell.angle_gamma   90.00
#
_symmetry.space_group_name_H-M   'P 1'
#
loop_
_entity.id
_entity.type
_entity.pdbx_description
1 polymer ?
#
loop_
_entity_poly.entity_id
_entity_poly.type
_entity_poly.pdbx_seq_one_letter_code
_entity_poly.pdbx_strand_id
1 'polypeptide(L)'
;MTPTRYAFIKANWHGSIVDQALAGFCELIDRNDVDVFDVPGAFEMPLVARDLANSGRYRAVVAAALVVDGGIYRHDFVAQAVVDGLMRASLDSGIPVLSVSLTPHHYQDTDHHNTIYAAHFVEKGREAAQSALSICALRENLTKF
;
A
#
# COMPACT_ATOMS: atom_id res chain seq x y z
N MET A 1 -12.39 -9.15 19.72
CA MET A 1 -11.43 -10.04 19.02
C MET A 1 -10.45 -9.16 18.29
N THR A 2 -9.15 -9.42 18.39
CA THR A 2 -8.13 -8.74 17.58
C THR A 2 -8.38 -9.10 16.11
N PRO A 3 -8.54 -8.13 15.20
CA PRO A 3 -8.71 -8.42 13.79
C PRO A 3 -7.50 -9.20 13.26
N THR A 4 -7.74 -10.17 12.38
CA THR A 4 -6.65 -10.96 11.75
C THR A 4 -6.43 -10.59 10.29
N ARG A 5 -7.43 -9.93 9.66
CA ARG A 5 -7.42 -9.58 8.23
C ARG A 5 -6.59 -8.34 7.94
N TYR A 6 -6.11 -8.27 6.71
CA TYR A 6 -5.47 -7.11 6.11
C TYR A 6 -6.36 -6.53 5.01
N ALA A 7 -6.37 -5.22 4.89
CA ALA A 7 -6.90 -4.55 3.71
C ALA A 7 -5.74 -4.18 2.78
N PHE A 8 -5.87 -4.45 1.49
CA PHE A 8 -4.88 -4.11 0.48
C PHE A 8 -5.53 -3.26 -0.61
N ILE A 9 -5.20 -1.98 -0.64
CA ILE A 9 -5.69 -1.01 -1.60
C ILE A 9 -4.72 -0.95 -2.78
N LYS A 10 -5.22 -1.04 -4.01
CA LYS A 10 -4.43 -0.91 -5.25
C LYS A 10 -4.97 0.21 -6.12
N ALA A 11 -4.10 1.14 -6.50
CA ALA A 11 -4.41 2.10 -7.55
C ALA A 11 -4.40 1.42 -8.93
N ASN A 12 -5.35 1.77 -9.80
CA ASN A 12 -5.48 1.17 -11.12
C ASN A 12 -4.51 1.73 -12.18
N TRP A 13 -3.97 2.92 -11.95
CA TRP A 13 -2.89 3.45 -12.80
C TRP A 13 -1.65 2.56 -12.69
N HIS A 14 -1.11 2.14 -13.84
CA HIS A 14 -0.04 1.15 -13.94
C HIS A 14 -0.35 -0.20 -13.26
N GLY A 15 -1.61 -0.65 -13.34
CA GLY A 15 -2.10 -1.87 -12.68
C GLY A 15 -1.23 -3.12 -12.91
N SER A 16 -0.69 -3.31 -14.12
CA SER A 16 0.22 -4.44 -14.42
C SER A 16 1.45 -4.51 -13.52
N ILE A 17 1.94 -3.37 -13.01
CA ILE A 17 3.04 -3.25 -12.06
C ILE A 17 2.51 -3.25 -10.62
N VAL A 18 1.47 -2.45 -10.33
CA VAL A 18 0.91 -2.32 -8.97
C VAL A 18 0.40 -3.65 -8.43
N ASP A 19 -0.21 -4.48 -9.28
CA ASP A 19 -0.72 -5.80 -8.91
C ASP A 19 0.38 -6.75 -8.42
N GLN A 20 1.63 -6.54 -8.85
CA GLN A 20 2.77 -7.35 -8.40
C GLN A 20 3.09 -7.12 -6.91
N ALA A 21 2.77 -5.96 -6.35
CA ALA A 21 2.91 -5.74 -4.91
C ALA A 21 1.95 -6.59 -4.10
N LEU A 22 0.73 -6.85 -4.60
CA LEU A 22 -0.17 -7.80 -3.95
C LEU A 22 0.37 -9.23 -4.06
N ALA A 23 0.89 -9.61 -5.24
CA ALA A 23 1.49 -10.93 -5.43
C ALA A 23 2.61 -11.19 -4.41
N GLY A 24 3.56 -10.25 -4.30
CA GLY A 24 4.65 -10.34 -3.32
C GLY A 24 4.18 -10.30 -1.87
N PHE A 25 3.16 -9.49 -1.56
CA PHE A 25 2.58 -9.45 -0.22
C PHE A 25 1.98 -10.80 0.19
N CYS A 26 1.31 -11.46 -0.76
CA CYS A 26 0.69 -12.77 -0.55
C CYS A 26 1.68 -13.95 -0.54
N GLU A 27 2.98 -13.74 -0.73
CA GLU A 27 3.99 -14.78 -0.49
C GLU A 27 4.19 -15.06 0.99
N LEU A 28 3.94 -14.08 1.86
CA LEU A 28 4.12 -14.19 3.32
C LEU A 28 2.82 -14.14 4.12
N ILE A 29 1.73 -13.65 3.52
CA ILE A 29 0.41 -13.56 4.14
C ILE A 29 -0.59 -14.33 3.28
N ASP A 30 -1.35 -15.25 3.90
CA ASP A 30 -2.34 -16.04 3.18
C ASP A 30 -3.33 -15.12 2.45
N ARG A 31 -3.54 -15.38 1.15
CA ARG A 31 -4.44 -14.59 0.30
C ARG A 31 -5.86 -14.51 0.89
N ASN A 32 -6.31 -15.53 1.63
CA ASN A 32 -7.63 -15.57 2.28
C ASN A 32 -7.77 -14.57 3.44
N ASP A 33 -6.66 -14.13 4.02
CA ASP A 33 -6.60 -13.13 5.09
C ASP A 33 -6.55 -11.69 4.54
N VAL A 34 -6.56 -11.51 3.21
CA VAL A 34 -6.42 -10.20 2.56
C VAL A 34 -7.72 -9.84 1.82
N ASP A 35 -8.33 -8.71 2.19
CA ASP A 35 -9.37 -8.07 1.37
C ASP A 35 -8.71 -7.07 0.42
N VAL A 36 -9.02 -7.16 -0.87
CA VAL A 36 -8.41 -6.32 -1.91
C VAL A 36 -9.42 -5.29 -2.39
N PHE A 37 -8.96 -4.04 -2.51
CA PHE A 37 -9.77 -2.90 -2.90
C PHE A 37 -9.09 -2.13 -4.03
N ASP A 38 -9.71 -2.11 -5.20
CA ASP A 38 -9.23 -1.31 -6.32
C ASP A 38 -9.74 0.13 -6.21
N VAL A 39 -8.87 1.10 -6.44
CA VAL A 39 -9.20 2.54 -6.47
C VAL A 39 -8.75 3.17 -7.78
N PRO A 40 -9.39 4.27 -8.23
CA PRO A 40 -9.05 4.90 -9.50
C PRO A 40 -7.57 5.28 -9.61
N GLY A 41 -7.02 5.96 -8.60
CA GLY A 41 -5.61 6.33 -8.54
C GLY A 41 -5.10 6.45 -7.11
N ALA A 42 -3.84 6.89 -6.99
CA ALA A 42 -3.19 7.03 -5.68
C ALA A 42 -3.91 8.02 -4.75
N PHE A 43 -4.53 9.06 -5.33
CA PHE A 43 -5.13 10.16 -4.59
C PHE A 43 -6.37 9.76 -3.78
N GLU A 44 -7.05 8.68 -4.17
CA GLU A 44 -8.20 8.15 -3.43
C GLU A 44 -7.77 7.26 -2.25
N MET A 45 -6.53 6.74 -2.24
CA MET A 45 -6.07 5.77 -1.23
C MET A 45 -6.15 6.29 0.20
N PRO A 46 -5.77 7.55 0.54
CA PRO A 46 -5.84 8.03 1.91
C PRO A 46 -7.25 7.97 2.53
N LEU A 47 -8.27 8.36 1.76
CA LEU A 47 -9.66 8.35 2.21
C LEU A 47 -10.13 6.91 2.47
N VAL A 48 -9.90 6.03 1.49
CA VAL A 48 -10.27 4.61 1.59
C VAL A 48 -9.51 3.92 2.72
N ALA A 49 -8.22 4.23 2.90
CA ALA A 49 -7.41 3.67 3.99
C ALA A 49 -7.95 4.06 5.37
N ARG A 50 -8.31 5.32 5.57
CA ARG A 50 -8.95 5.80 6.80
C ARG A 50 -10.25 5.06 7.07
N ASP A 51 -11.11 4.94 6.06
CA ASP A 51 -12.44 4.32 6.21
C ASP A 51 -12.32 2.81 6.53
N LEU A 52 -11.39 2.11 5.87
CA LEU A 52 -11.09 0.71 6.16
C LEU A 52 -10.48 0.54 7.54
N ALA A 53 -9.51 1.37 7.93
CA ALA A 53 -8.91 1.35 9.26
C ALA A 53 -9.96 1.54 10.38
N ASN A 54 -10.88 2.49 10.20
CA ASN A 54 -11.95 2.77 11.17
C ASN A 54 -13.08 1.72 11.18
N SER A 55 -13.13 0.80 10.21
CA SER A 55 -14.15 -0.24 10.17
C SER A 55 -14.04 -1.28 11.30
N GLY A 56 -12.89 -1.34 11.97
CA GLY A 56 -12.61 -2.34 13.01
C GLY A 56 -12.38 -3.76 12.49
N ARG A 57 -12.33 -3.97 11.16
CA ARG A 57 -12.17 -5.30 10.52
C ARG A 57 -10.73 -5.69 10.21
N TYR A 58 -9.81 -4.73 10.23
CA TYR A 58 -8.43 -4.92 9.75
C TYR A 58 -7.42 -4.62 10.84
N ARG A 59 -6.37 -5.43 10.93
CA ARG A 59 -5.23 -5.16 11.82
C ARG A 59 -4.20 -4.23 11.19
N ALA A 60 -4.17 -4.15 9.87
CA ALA A 60 -3.40 -3.18 9.11
C ALA A 60 -4.00 -2.98 7.72
N VAL A 61 -3.71 -1.82 7.14
CA VAL A 61 -4.08 -1.45 5.76
C VAL A 61 -2.80 -1.25 4.97
N VAL A 62 -2.75 -1.73 3.73
CA VAL A 62 -1.64 -1.52 2.79
C VAL A 62 -2.19 -0.74 1.60
N ALA A 63 -1.45 0.26 1.13
CA ALA A 63 -1.83 1.09 0.00
C ALA A 63 -0.73 1.08 -1.07
N ALA A 64 -1.02 0.48 -2.23
CA ALA A 64 -0.07 0.30 -3.33
C ALA A 64 -0.42 1.19 -4.52
N ALA A 65 0.57 1.93 -5.00
CA ALA A 65 0.47 2.74 -6.21
C ALA A 65 1.85 2.97 -6.84
N LEU A 66 1.86 3.23 -8.13
CA LEU A 66 3.02 3.73 -8.85
C LEU A 66 2.70 5.14 -9.35
N VAL A 67 3.33 6.15 -8.75
CA VAL A 67 3.15 7.56 -9.10
C VAL A 67 4.38 8.02 -9.87
N VAL A 68 4.23 8.34 -11.15
CA VAL A 68 5.37 8.58 -12.05
C VAL A 68 5.31 9.97 -12.66
N ASP A 69 6.48 10.44 -13.10
CA ASP A 69 6.55 11.61 -13.98
C ASP A 69 6.09 11.23 -15.40
N GLY A 70 4.91 11.73 -15.80
CA GLY A 70 4.38 11.57 -17.15
C GLY A 70 4.93 12.59 -18.16
N GLY A 71 5.79 13.53 -17.74
CA GLY A 71 6.41 14.53 -18.59
C GLY A 71 5.55 15.75 -18.94
N ILE A 72 4.28 15.79 -18.51
CA ILE A 72 3.36 16.91 -18.77
C ILE A 72 3.08 17.71 -17.49
N TYR A 73 2.68 17.03 -16.42
CA TYR A 73 2.32 17.64 -15.15
C TYR A 73 3.18 17.11 -14.02
N ARG A 74 3.38 17.96 -13.02
CA ARG A 74 4.12 17.64 -11.81
C ARG A 74 3.36 16.62 -10.95
N HIS A 75 3.97 15.46 -10.79
CA HIS A 75 3.42 14.32 -10.04
C HIS A 75 3.71 14.41 -8.53
N ASP A 76 4.73 15.20 -8.14
CA ASP A 76 5.26 15.25 -6.79
C ASP A 76 4.27 15.80 -5.75
N PHE A 77 3.40 16.74 -6.14
CA PHE A 77 2.33 17.22 -5.26
C PHE A 77 1.31 16.13 -4.90
N VAL A 78 0.99 15.26 -5.87
CA VAL A 78 0.08 14.12 -5.66
C VAL A 78 0.77 13.08 -4.80
N ALA A 79 2.02 12.73 -5.11
CA ALA A 79 2.80 11.76 -4.33
C ALA A 79 2.91 12.19 -2.85
N GLN A 80 3.26 13.45 -2.60
CA GLN A 80 3.37 14.00 -1.24
C GLN A 80 2.03 13.98 -0.50
N ALA A 81 0.95 14.47 -1.14
CA ALA A 81 -0.38 14.49 -0.53
C ALA A 81 -0.89 13.09 -0.16
N VAL A 82 -0.57 12.08 -0.98
CA VAL A 82 -0.92 10.69 -0.72
C VAL A 82 -0.16 10.14 0.47
N VAL A 83 1.16 10.28 0.52
CA VAL A 83 1.98 9.78 1.64
C VAL A 83 1.58 10.46 2.96
N ASP A 84 1.38 11.77 2.94
CA ASP A 84 0.91 12.52 4.12
C ASP A 84 -0.50 12.10 4.55
N GLY A 85 -1.38 11.87 3.58
CA GLY A 85 -2.74 11.39 3.83
C GLY A 85 -2.77 9.99 4.46
N LEU A 86 -1.95 9.06 3.96
CA LEU A 86 -1.82 7.71 4.52
C LEU A 86 -1.26 7.75 5.94
N MET A 87 -0.26 8.60 6.20
CA MET A 87 0.28 8.82 7.54
C MET A 87 -0.82 9.32 8.50
N ARG A 88 -1.60 10.34 8.10
CA ARG A 88 -2.73 10.84 8.90
C ARG A 88 -3.79 9.77 9.13
N ALA A 89 -4.16 9.01 8.10
CA ALA A 89 -5.10 7.90 8.24
C ALA A 89 -4.62 6.87 9.29
N SER A 90 -3.32 6.60 9.35
CA SER A 90 -2.75 5.71 10.38
C SER A 90 -2.82 6.30 11.78
N LEU A 91 -2.41 7.57 11.94
CA LEU A 91 -2.38 8.24 13.24
C LEU A 91 -3.79 8.44 13.81
N ASP A 92 -4.74 8.88 12.98
CA ASP A 92 -6.10 9.20 13.40
C ASP A 92 -6.92 7.94 13.75
N SER A 93 -6.73 6.85 12.98
CA SER A 93 -7.42 5.59 13.25
C SER A 93 -6.76 4.75 14.35
N GLY A 94 -5.48 5.01 14.62
CA GLY A 94 -4.66 4.14 15.44
C GLY A 94 -4.55 2.73 14.86
N ILE A 95 -4.63 2.54 13.54
CA ILE A 95 -4.35 1.28 12.83
C ILE A 95 -3.17 1.52 11.88
N PRO A 96 -2.21 0.58 11.74
CA PRO A 96 -1.08 0.77 10.84
C PRO A 96 -1.55 0.86 9.39
N VAL A 97 -1.14 1.93 8.70
CA VAL A 97 -1.32 2.09 7.25
C VAL A 97 0.07 2.07 6.60
N LEU A 98 0.35 1.02 5.82
CA LEU A 98 1.64 0.82 5.15
C LEU A 98 1.58 1.35 3.72
N SER A 99 2.60 2.13 3.35
CA SER A 99 2.72 2.68 2.00
C SER A 99 3.59 1.80 1.12
N VAL A 100 2.99 1.32 0.03
CA VAL A 100 3.67 0.87 -1.21
C VAL A 100 3.30 1.85 -2.33
N SER A 101 3.12 3.13 -1.99
CA SER A 101 2.92 4.23 -2.94
C SER A 101 4.29 4.76 -3.37
N LEU A 102 4.84 4.18 -4.44
CA LEU A 102 6.23 4.41 -4.84
C LEU A 102 6.32 5.43 -5.97
N THR A 103 7.30 6.34 -5.85
CA THR A 103 7.58 7.39 -6.83
C THR A 103 9.03 7.24 -7.33
N PRO A 104 9.26 6.61 -8.48
CA PRO A 104 10.62 6.44 -9.00
C PRO A 104 11.21 7.76 -9.49
N HIS A 105 12.54 7.87 -9.44
CA HIS A 105 13.25 9.00 -10.08
C HIS A 105 13.06 9.04 -11.60
N HIS A 106 12.99 7.86 -12.22
CA HIS A 106 12.88 7.73 -13.67
C HIS A 106 11.90 6.63 -14.04
N TYR A 107 10.87 6.98 -14.80
CA TYR A 107 9.97 6.02 -15.42
C TYR A 107 9.58 6.53 -16.80
N GLN A 108 9.45 5.60 -17.72
CA GLN A 108 8.98 5.80 -19.09
C GLN A 108 8.24 4.51 -19.44
N ASP A 109 7.10 4.63 -20.11
CA ASP A 109 6.28 3.47 -20.48
C ASP A 109 6.95 2.71 -21.63
N THR A 110 7.88 1.84 -21.25
CA THR A 110 8.73 1.03 -22.13
C THR A 110 8.82 -0.37 -21.54
N ASP A 111 9.04 -1.37 -22.38
CA ASP A 111 9.14 -2.76 -21.94
C ASP A 111 10.22 -2.97 -20.87
N HIS A 112 11.36 -2.28 -21.00
CA HIS A 112 12.47 -2.37 -20.05
C HIS A 112 12.07 -1.89 -18.64
N HIS A 113 11.51 -0.68 -18.54
CA HIS A 113 11.05 -0.15 -17.25
C HIS A 113 9.89 -0.95 -16.69
N ASN A 114 8.90 -1.29 -17.53
CA ASN A 114 7.75 -2.09 -17.10
C ASN A 114 8.20 -3.43 -16.49
N THR A 115 9.18 -4.10 -17.10
CA THR A 115 9.75 -5.35 -16.58
C THR A 115 10.45 -5.17 -15.23
N ILE A 116 11.33 -4.17 -15.11
CA ILE A 116 12.10 -3.95 -13.87
C ILE A 116 11.19 -3.54 -12.72
N TYR A 117 10.25 -2.61 -12.96
CA TYR A 117 9.36 -2.14 -11.92
C TYR A 117 8.34 -3.21 -11.50
N ALA A 118 7.84 -4.03 -12.43
CA ALA A 118 7.00 -5.18 -12.09
C ALA A 118 7.73 -6.14 -11.14
N ALA A 119 8.97 -6.54 -11.48
CA ALA A 119 9.78 -7.43 -10.64
C ALA A 119 10.07 -6.80 -9.26
N HIS A 120 10.40 -5.51 -9.23
CA HIS A 120 10.70 -4.81 -7.99
C HIS A 120 9.44 -4.59 -7.11
N PHE A 121 8.25 -4.44 -7.71
CA PHE A 121 7.00 -4.36 -6.96
C PHE A 121 6.68 -5.67 -6.23
N VAL A 122 7.07 -6.84 -6.76
CA VAL A 122 7.00 -8.11 -6.00
C VAL A 122 7.82 -8.01 -4.72
N GLU A 123 9.08 -7.55 -4.81
CA GLU A 123 9.94 -7.37 -3.63
C GLU A 123 9.31 -6.40 -2.63
N LYS A 124 8.79 -5.25 -3.11
CA LYS A 124 8.17 -4.25 -2.24
C LYS A 124 6.87 -4.74 -1.60
N GLY A 125 6.12 -5.60 -2.29
CA GLY A 125 5.02 -6.36 -1.71
C GLY A 125 5.45 -7.24 -0.54
N ARG A 126 6.52 -8.01 -0.73
CA ARG A 126 7.08 -8.90 0.30
C ARG A 126 7.59 -8.11 1.52
N GLU A 127 8.32 -7.03 1.28
CA GLU A 127 8.77 -6.10 2.34
C GLU A 127 7.59 -5.50 3.11
N ALA A 128 6.49 -5.16 2.43
CA ALA A 128 5.28 -4.65 3.06
C ALA A 128 4.59 -5.73 3.93
N ALA A 129 4.57 -6.99 3.49
CA ALA A 129 4.04 -8.09 4.30
C ALA A 129 4.86 -8.32 5.56
N GLN A 130 6.19 -8.33 5.44
CA GLN A 130 7.09 -8.42 6.58
C GLN A 130 6.88 -7.27 7.56
N SER A 131 6.76 -6.04 7.04
CA SER A 131 6.49 -4.83 7.83
C SER A 131 5.14 -4.91 8.54
N ALA A 132 4.09 -5.40 7.85
CA ALA A 132 2.75 -5.55 8.41
C ALA A 132 2.72 -6.56 9.56
N LEU A 133 3.39 -7.70 9.41
CA LEU A 133 3.53 -8.70 10.47
C LEU A 133 4.28 -8.12 11.69
N SER A 134 5.42 -7.46 11.44
CA SER A 134 6.26 -6.90 12.50
C SER A 134 5.57 -5.77 13.28
N ILE A 135 4.91 -4.83 12.60
CA ILE A 135 4.23 -3.71 13.29
C ILE A 135 2.99 -4.19 14.05
N CYS A 136 2.22 -5.15 13.51
CA CYS A 136 1.07 -5.72 14.22
C CYS A 136 1.53 -6.42 15.50
N ALA A 137 2.57 -7.27 15.42
CA ALA A 137 3.11 -7.96 16.58
C ALA A 137 3.63 -6.98 17.66
N LEU A 138 4.34 -5.92 17.25
CA LEU A 138 4.79 -4.88 18.17
C LEU A 138 3.61 -4.22 18.90
N ARG A 139 2.57 -3.83 18.16
CA ARG A 139 1.42 -3.14 18.75
C ARG A 139 0.60 -4.01 19.69
N GLU A 140 0.41 -5.29 19.34
CA GLU A 140 -0.21 -6.25 20.25
C GLU A 140 0.57 -6.37 21.57
N ASN A 141 1.90 -6.33 21.51
CA ASN A 141 2.73 -6.35 22.71
C ASN A 141 2.67 -5.04 23.51
N LEU A 142 2.56 -3.88 22.86
CA LEU A 142 2.39 -2.60 23.55
C LEU A 142 1.08 -2.55 24.37
N THR A 143 0.03 -3.23 23.93
CA THR A 143 -1.26 -3.28 24.67
C THR A 143 -1.27 -4.23 25.88
N LYS A 144 -0.18 -4.99 26.10
CA LYS A 144 -0.05 -5.89 27.25
C LYS A 144 0.55 -5.21 28.49
N PHE A 145 1.04 -3.98 28.34
CA PHE A 145 1.51 -3.11 29.43
C PHE A 145 0.40 -2.14 29.85
#